data_AF-A0A1S3ICM6-F1
#
_entry.id   AF-A0A1S3ICM6-F1
#
_cell.length_a   1.000
_cell.length_b   1.000
_cell.length_c   1.000
_cell.angle_alpha   90.00
_cell.angle_beta   90.00
_cell.angle_gamma   90.00
#
_symmetry.space_group_name_H-M   'P 1'
#
loop_
_entity.id
_entity.type
_entity.pdbx_description
1 polymer ?
#
loop_
_entity_poly.entity_id
_entity_poly.type
_entity_poly.pdbx_seq_one_letter_code
_entity_poly.pdbx_strand_id
1 'polypeptide(L)'
;MKKKAIFLTTTAACVLTLLALLYFTGIYKPISIHREQEVIYGSGTSLRTSNNLPQKSEEYDSIDKRIWESFGWDKVPHNWVSSMIRRKQRLQDRCSTRKTTPIKDLKKSKWIIVDDKHKLILCTMLKAASRNWRNVYQILSGRQDPSTVVFKAGKEYYTQLYSNDYKNNSMRLASYLKVLVVRHPLERLVSVYKEQVLFRFLGPSVKTYMNQQYERNITLQKHISFSDFLQYIADNGPNNSHWALVEDFCKPCDVQYDVIVHHEDLTTDAPNVMRLLGAEHLIAQFPSSHRAIESYRNETLIQKYYSGIDRELLKKVWDIYKEEASFLGYKLDL
;
A
#
# COMPACT_ATOMS: atom_id res chain seq x y z
N MET A 1 48.33 -24.75 15.54
CA MET A 1 47.90 -25.30 14.22
C MET A 1 47.64 -26.79 14.43
N LYS A 2 46.52 -27.48 14.15
CA LYS A 2 45.17 -27.21 13.66
C LYS A 2 44.33 -28.34 14.30
N LYS A 3 43.25 -28.03 15.01
CA LYS A 3 42.17 -28.97 15.37
C LYS A 3 40.87 -28.27 15.02
N LYS A 4 40.16 -28.76 13.99
CA LYS A 4 38.71 -28.58 13.69
C LYS A 4 38.49 -28.84 12.19
N ALA A 5 38.17 -30.08 11.84
CA ALA A 5 37.65 -30.42 10.50
C ALA A 5 37.00 -31.83 10.50
N ILE A 6 36.12 -32.14 11.45
CA ILE A 6 35.26 -33.34 11.39
C ILE A 6 33.94 -32.99 12.08
N PHE A 7 33.07 -32.22 11.43
CA PHE A 7 31.67 -32.06 11.88
C PHE A 7 30.73 -31.55 10.77
N LEU A 8 31.04 -31.79 9.49
CA LEU A 8 30.27 -31.23 8.36
C LEU A 8 29.90 -32.22 7.25
N THR A 9 29.98 -33.53 7.49
CA THR A 9 29.65 -34.53 6.45
C THR A 9 28.48 -35.46 6.80
N THR A 10 27.90 -35.39 8.00
CA THR A 10 26.81 -36.29 8.43
C THR A 10 25.39 -35.70 8.32
N THR A 11 25.22 -34.39 8.16
CA THR A 11 23.88 -33.76 8.06
C THR A 11 23.33 -33.72 6.63
N ALA A 12 24.17 -33.71 5.60
CA ALA A 12 23.74 -33.67 4.20
C ALA A 12 23.17 -35.02 3.70
N ALA A 13 23.64 -36.15 4.23
CA ALA A 13 23.18 -37.49 3.84
C ALA A 13 21.79 -37.86 4.41
N CYS A 14 21.34 -37.16 5.46
CA CYS A 14 20.04 -37.40 6.12
C CYS A 14 18.88 -36.65 5.42
N VAL A 15 19.18 -35.54 4.73
CA VAL A 15 18.15 -34.76 4.00
C VAL A 15 17.84 -35.37 2.62
N LEU A 16 18.82 -36.00 1.98
CA LEU A 16 18.63 -36.66 0.68
C LEU A 16 17.86 -37.99 0.78
N THR A 17 17.92 -38.67 1.92
CA THR A 17 17.15 -39.91 2.16
C THR A 17 15.67 -39.63 2.52
N LEU A 18 15.37 -38.47 3.12
CA LEU A 18 13.98 -38.04 3.41
C LEU A 18 13.20 -37.59 2.16
N LEU A 19 13.88 -37.05 1.13
CA LEU A 19 13.25 -36.65 -0.13
C LEU A 19 12.94 -37.85 -1.05
N ALA A 20 13.70 -38.94 -0.95
CA ALA A 20 13.45 -40.17 -1.72
C ALA A 20 12.25 -40.98 -1.18
N LEU A 21 11.94 -40.90 0.11
CA LEU A 21 10.81 -41.60 0.73
C LEU A 21 9.45 -40.92 0.48
N LEU A 22 9.44 -39.61 0.19
CA LEU A 22 8.20 -38.89 -0.17
C LEU A 22 7.79 -39.07 -1.65
N TYR A 23 8.69 -39.57 -2.49
CA TYR A 23 8.37 -39.91 -3.89
C TYR A 23 7.65 -41.26 -4.05
N PHE A 24 7.77 -42.16 -3.06
CA PHE A 24 7.22 -43.52 -3.13
C PHE A 24 5.82 -43.69 -2.47
N THR A 25 5.25 -42.64 -1.86
CA THR A 25 3.93 -42.73 -1.19
C THR A 25 2.75 -42.17 -2.00
N GLY A 26 2.93 -41.88 -3.29
CA GLY A 26 1.80 -41.83 -4.24
C GLY A 26 0.79 -40.68 -4.11
N ILE A 27 1.17 -39.50 -3.57
CA ILE A 27 0.26 -38.34 -3.43
C ILE A 27 0.34 -37.33 -4.60
N TYR A 28 1.21 -37.54 -5.60
CA TYR A 28 1.23 -36.70 -6.81
C TYR A 28 1.01 -37.53 -8.07
N LYS A 29 -0.19 -37.46 -8.66
CA LYS A 29 -0.43 -37.83 -10.06
C LYS A 29 -0.18 -36.61 -10.95
N PRO A 30 0.77 -36.65 -11.90
CA PRO A 30 0.92 -35.59 -12.88
C PRO A 30 -0.24 -35.60 -13.88
N ILE A 31 -0.81 -34.42 -14.13
CA ILE A 31 -1.83 -34.18 -15.16
C ILE A 31 -1.14 -34.21 -16.52
N SER A 32 -1.46 -35.21 -17.34
CA SER A 32 -1.10 -35.28 -18.75
C SER A 32 -2.05 -34.41 -19.57
N ILE A 33 -1.57 -33.27 -20.07
CA ILE A 33 -2.30 -32.45 -21.05
C ILE A 33 -2.07 -33.07 -22.44
N HIS A 34 -3.07 -33.80 -22.94
CA HIS A 34 -3.13 -34.18 -24.34
C HIS A 34 -3.40 -32.93 -25.19
N ARG A 35 -2.51 -32.69 -26.17
CA ARG A 35 -2.65 -31.67 -27.20
C ARG A 35 -3.39 -32.28 -28.38
N GLU A 36 -4.70 -32.11 -28.46
CA GLU A 36 -5.44 -32.38 -29.69
C GLU A 36 -5.27 -31.19 -30.64
N GLN A 37 -4.72 -31.48 -31.81
CA GLN A 37 -4.71 -30.59 -32.97
C GLN A 37 -5.98 -30.87 -33.77
N GLU A 38 -6.97 -29.97 -33.71
CA GLU A 38 -8.02 -29.93 -34.74
C GLU A 38 -7.64 -28.92 -35.82
N VAL A 39 -7.43 -29.46 -37.01
CA VAL A 39 -7.29 -28.75 -38.28
C VAL A 39 -8.70 -28.58 -38.85
N ILE A 40 -9.19 -27.35 -38.95
CA ILE A 40 -10.43 -27.05 -39.70
C ILE A 40 -10.06 -26.23 -40.93
N TYR A 41 -10.22 -26.84 -42.10
CA TYR A 41 -10.27 -26.18 -43.40
C TYR A 41 -11.69 -25.67 -43.63
N GLY A 42 -11.85 -24.42 -44.08
CA GLY A 42 -13.17 -23.94 -44.54
C GLY A 42 -13.30 -22.44 -44.81
N SER A 43 -13.10 -22.08 -46.08
CA SER A 43 -13.81 -21.03 -46.85
C SER A 43 -13.87 -19.59 -46.32
N GLY A 44 -13.27 -18.68 -47.10
CA GLY A 44 -13.20 -17.26 -46.80
C GLY A 44 -14.49 -16.48 -47.04
N THR A 45 -14.60 -15.37 -46.29
CA THR A 45 -15.18 -14.11 -46.77
C THR A 45 -14.41 -12.98 -46.09
N SER A 46 -13.93 -12.06 -46.91
CA SER A 46 -13.13 -10.89 -46.55
C SER A 46 -13.91 -9.92 -45.67
N LEU A 47 -13.50 -9.78 -44.41
CA LEU A 47 -13.88 -8.66 -43.53
C LEU A 47 -12.62 -7.86 -43.24
N ARG A 48 -12.56 -6.67 -43.84
CA ARG A 48 -11.50 -5.67 -43.66
C ARG A 48 -11.31 -5.38 -42.17
N THR A 49 -10.21 -5.87 -41.60
CA THR A 49 -9.71 -5.40 -40.32
C THR A 49 -9.09 -4.02 -40.52
N SER A 50 -9.77 -2.98 -40.05
CA SER A 50 -9.14 -1.68 -39.85
C SER A 50 -8.12 -1.81 -38.73
N ASN A 51 -6.84 -1.67 -39.07
CA ASN A 51 -5.77 -1.49 -38.10
C ASN A 51 -5.97 -0.16 -37.36
N ASN A 52 -6.65 -0.20 -36.22
CA ASN A 52 -6.65 0.91 -35.27
C ASN A 52 -5.49 0.72 -34.30
N LEU A 53 -4.47 1.58 -34.42
CA LEU A 53 -3.48 1.81 -33.37
C LEU A 53 -4.20 2.24 -32.06
N PRO A 54 -3.69 1.88 -30.87
CA PRO A 54 -4.35 2.22 -29.62
C PRO A 54 -4.35 3.73 -29.34
N GLN A 55 -5.45 4.17 -28.75
CA GLN A 55 -5.86 5.49 -28.27
C GLN A 55 -4.77 6.20 -27.43
N LYS A 56 -3.88 6.95 -28.10
CA LYS A 56 -2.66 7.56 -27.51
C LYS A 56 -2.85 9.00 -27.00
N SER A 57 -4.04 9.60 -27.09
CA SER A 57 -4.21 11.05 -26.94
C SER A 57 -4.71 11.54 -25.58
N GLU A 58 -5.60 10.82 -24.88
CA GLU A 58 -6.19 11.33 -23.62
C GLU A 58 -5.40 10.93 -22.37
N GLU A 59 -4.77 9.76 -22.37
CA GLU A 59 -4.00 9.28 -21.20
C GLU A 59 -2.71 10.08 -20.99
N TYR A 60 -2.05 10.45 -22.08
CA TYR A 60 -0.84 11.25 -22.09
C TYR A 60 -1.04 12.66 -21.52
N ASP A 61 -2.19 13.28 -21.77
CA ASP A 61 -2.47 14.65 -21.30
C ASP A 61 -2.70 14.74 -19.79
N SER A 62 -3.02 13.61 -19.14
CA SER A 62 -3.33 13.55 -17.70
C SER A 62 -2.11 13.30 -16.79
N ILE A 63 -1.04 12.72 -17.32
CA ILE A 63 0.25 12.52 -16.64
C ILE A 63 1.20 13.61 -17.14
N ASP A 64 1.96 14.26 -16.26
CA ASP A 64 2.93 15.27 -16.71
C ASP A 64 3.87 14.63 -17.73
N LYS A 65 3.94 15.21 -18.93
CA LYS A 65 4.75 14.73 -20.05
C LYS A 65 6.17 14.34 -19.63
N ARG A 66 6.80 15.12 -18.74
CA ARG A 66 8.16 14.85 -18.25
C ARG A 66 8.22 13.57 -17.43
N ILE A 67 7.20 13.31 -16.62
CA ILE A 67 7.07 12.07 -15.85
C ILE A 67 6.76 10.90 -16.80
N TRP A 68 5.91 11.10 -17.81
CA TRP A 68 5.63 10.07 -18.80
C TRP A 68 6.92 9.64 -19.54
N GLU A 69 7.72 10.61 -19.98
CA GLU A 69 8.95 10.35 -20.74
C GLU A 69 10.11 9.84 -19.88
N SER A 70 10.09 10.09 -18.57
CA SER A 70 11.19 9.71 -17.65
C SER A 70 11.05 8.31 -17.04
N PHE A 71 9.86 7.71 -17.08
CA PHE A 71 9.56 6.42 -16.43
C PHE A 71 8.95 5.45 -17.43
N GLY A 72 9.11 4.14 -17.18
CA GLY A 72 8.67 3.08 -18.12
C GLY A 72 7.16 2.85 -18.15
N TRP A 73 6.36 3.88 -18.47
CA TRP A 73 4.90 3.78 -18.57
C TRP A 73 4.42 2.85 -19.68
N ASP A 74 5.25 2.63 -20.70
CA ASP A 74 5.07 1.63 -21.75
C ASP A 74 5.20 0.18 -21.23
N LYS A 75 5.86 -0.02 -20.08
CA LYS A 75 6.09 -1.33 -19.47
C LYS A 75 4.99 -1.76 -18.50
N VAL A 76 3.99 -0.91 -18.26
CA VAL A 76 2.86 -1.22 -17.38
C VAL A 76 1.56 -1.44 -18.18
N PRO A 77 0.63 -2.27 -17.70
CA PRO A 77 -0.63 -2.52 -18.40
C PRO A 77 -1.47 -1.24 -18.59
N HIS A 78 -2.00 -1.05 -19.80
CA HIS A 78 -2.84 0.12 -20.13
C HIS A 78 -4.03 0.28 -19.18
N ASN A 79 -4.72 -0.81 -18.83
CA ASN A 79 -5.85 -0.75 -17.90
C ASN A 79 -5.45 -0.25 -16.49
N TRP A 80 -4.21 -0.52 -16.06
CA TRP A 80 -3.67 0.01 -14.81
C TRP A 80 -3.37 1.50 -14.92
N VAL A 81 -2.79 1.95 -16.05
CA VAL A 81 -2.59 3.38 -16.34
C VAL A 81 -3.92 4.12 -16.29
N SER A 82 -4.96 3.64 -17.00
CA SER A 82 -6.29 4.23 -16.95
C SER A 82 -6.86 4.29 -15.52
N SER A 83 -6.54 3.30 -14.68
CA SER A 83 -6.93 3.30 -13.26
C SER A 83 -6.22 4.41 -12.46
N MET A 84 -4.91 4.59 -12.67
CA MET A 84 -4.14 5.65 -12.02
C MET A 84 -4.63 7.03 -12.43
N ILE A 85 -4.93 7.23 -13.71
CA ILE A 85 -5.48 8.48 -14.24
C ILE A 85 -6.81 8.81 -13.55
N ARG A 86 -7.74 7.84 -13.46
CA ARG A 86 -9.01 8.05 -12.74
C ARG A 86 -8.81 8.36 -11.26
N ARG A 87 -7.86 7.71 -10.59
CA ARG A 87 -7.55 8.00 -9.17
C ARG A 87 -6.99 9.41 -9.01
N LYS A 88 -6.03 9.78 -9.86
CA LYS A 88 -5.42 11.11 -9.89
C LYS A 88 -6.46 12.20 -10.15
N GLN A 89 -7.32 12.02 -11.15
CA GLN A 89 -8.37 12.97 -11.48
C GLN A 89 -9.30 13.22 -10.29
N ARG A 90 -9.81 12.17 -9.63
CA ARG A 90 -10.67 12.31 -8.45
C ARG A 90 -10.01 13.11 -7.33
N LEU A 91 -8.72 12.88 -7.10
CA LEU A 91 -7.96 13.65 -6.12
C LEU A 91 -7.82 15.12 -6.55
N GLN A 92 -7.49 15.38 -7.82
CA GLN A 92 -7.35 16.73 -8.36
C GLN A 92 -8.67 17.50 -8.36
N ASP A 93 -9.78 16.86 -8.69
CA ASP A 93 -11.12 17.45 -8.65
C ASP A 93 -11.43 17.99 -7.25
N ARG A 94 -11.08 17.23 -6.20
CA ARG A 94 -11.22 17.69 -4.80
C ARG A 94 -10.38 18.94 -4.50
N CYS A 95 -9.17 18.98 -5.06
CA CYS A 95 -8.18 20.02 -4.77
C CYS A 95 -8.36 21.28 -5.62
N SER A 96 -9.12 21.21 -6.72
CA SER A 96 -9.37 22.32 -7.66
C SER A 96 -9.94 23.59 -7.00
N THR A 97 -10.71 23.44 -5.92
CA THR A 97 -11.32 24.56 -5.19
C THR A 97 -10.46 25.09 -4.04
N ARG A 98 -9.30 24.47 -3.76
CA ARG A 98 -8.41 24.88 -2.66
C ARG A 98 -7.31 25.80 -3.21
N LYS A 99 -7.02 26.90 -2.48
CA LYS A 99 -5.86 27.73 -2.77
C LYS A 99 -4.60 26.90 -2.57
N THR A 100 -3.70 26.90 -3.55
CA THR A 100 -2.41 26.22 -3.45
C THR A 100 -1.59 26.83 -2.31
N THR A 101 -1.13 25.98 -1.40
CA THR A 101 -0.25 26.41 -0.31
C THR A 101 1.12 26.73 -0.89
N PRO A 102 1.73 27.90 -0.60
CA PRO A 102 3.09 28.19 -1.03
C PRO A 102 4.08 27.10 -0.59
N ILE A 103 5.03 26.72 -1.45
CA ILE A 103 6.03 25.65 -1.18
C ILE A 103 6.76 25.86 0.15
N LYS A 104 6.98 27.13 0.55
CA LYS A 104 7.60 27.51 1.83
C LYS A 104 6.80 27.08 3.07
N ASP A 105 5.49 26.87 2.94
CA ASP A 105 4.59 26.50 4.02
C ASP A 105 4.37 24.97 4.09
N LEU A 106 4.82 24.25 3.06
CA LEU A 106 4.85 22.78 2.99
C LEU A 106 5.89 22.14 3.93
N LYS A 107 6.70 22.96 4.60
CA LYS A 107 7.82 22.62 5.51
C LYS A 107 7.49 21.61 6.63
N LYS A 108 6.23 21.27 6.88
CA LYS A 108 5.80 20.55 8.08
C LYS A 108 5.60 19.04 7.91
N SER A 109 5.51 18.48 6.69
CA SER A 109 5.32 17.03 6.57
C SER A 109 6.64 16.26 6.70
N LYS A 110 6.75 15.44 7.74
CA LYS A 110 7.88 14.52 7.99
C LYS A 110 7.70 13.15 7.31
N TRP A 111 6.60 12.96 6.58
CA TRP A 111 6.15 11.67 6.09
C TRP A 111 6.37 11.45 4.60
N ILE A 112 6.64 12.53 3.86
CA ILE A 112 7.00 12.47 2.46
C ILE A 112 8.51 12.28 2.35
N ILE A 113 8.92 11.14 1.81
CA ILE A 113 10.33 10.76 1.67
C ILE A 113 10.75 10.81 0.20
N VAL A 114 12.05 11.06 -0.02
CA VAL A 114 12.63 11.28 -1.34
C VAL A 114 13.80 10.36 -1.56
N ASP A 115 13.84 9.69 -2.71
CA ASP A 115 15.01 8.98 -3.20
C ASP A 115 15.49 9.65 -4.49
N ASP A 116 16.62 10.35 -4.41
CA ASP A 116 17.21 11.04 -5.55
C ASP A 116 17.78 10.06 -6.59
N LYS A 117 18.15 8.84 -6.18
CA LYS A 117 18.73 7.83 -7.08
C LYS A 117 17.71 7.31 -8.10
N HIS A 118 16.50 7.00 -7.66
CA HIS A 118 15.43 6.52 -8.53
C HIS A 118 14.40 7.61 -8.87
N LYS A 119 14.68 8.88 -8.52
CA LYS A 119 13.79 10.02 -8.71
C LYS A 119 12.38 9.74 -8.18
N LEU A 120 12.28 9.25 -6.94
CA LEU A 120 11.03 8.84 -6.30
C LEU A 120 10.68 9.80 -5.16
N ILE A 121 9.44 10.25 -5.13
CA ILE A 121 8.79 10.85 -3.95
C ILE A 121 7.73 9.86 -3.48
N LEU A 122 7.83 9.44 -2.22
CA LEU A 122 6.93 8.43 -1.66
C LEU A 122 6.27 8.99 -0.39
N CYS A 123 4.94 8.92 -0.33
CA CYS A 123 4.21 9.11 0.92
C CYS A 123 3.34 7.89 1.20
N THR A 124 3.46 7.37 2.42
CA THR A 124 2.76 6.16 2.84
C THR A 124 1.96 6.44 4.10
N MET A 125 0.63 6.31 4.01
CA MET A 125 -0.19 6.29 5.20
C MET A 125 0.23 5.14 6.10
N LEU A 126 0.21 5.35 7.41
CA LEU A 126 0.36 4.23 8.33
C LEU A 126 -0.77 3.22 8.10
N LYS A 127 -0.43 1.94 8.27
CA LYS A 127 -1.35 0.80 8.12
C LYS A 127 -1.84 0.55 6.68
N ALA A 128 -1.27 1.25 5.69
CA ALA A 128 -1.38 0.98 4.26
C ALA A 128 -0.09 0.31 3.72
N ALA A 129 0.37 -0.76 4.37
CA ALA A 129 1.66 -1.41 4.09
C ALA A 129 2.89 -0.47 4.17
N SER A 130 2.83 0.58 4.99
CA SER A 130 3.90 1.58 5.09
C SER A 130 5.25 0.98 5.47
N ARG A 131 5.29 -0.11 6.26
CA ARG A 131 6.53 -0.80 6.61
C ARG A 131 7.21 -1.39 5.37
N ASN A 132 6.46 -2.04 4.47
CA ASN A 132 6.97 -2.64 3.24
C ASN A 132 7.48 -1.57 2.28
N TRP A 133 6.68 -0.52 2.03
CA TRP A 133 7.07 0.59 1.17
C TRP A 133 8.31 1.33 1.68
N ARG A 134 8.43 1.52 3.00
CA ARG A 134 9.63 2.11 3.60
C ARG A 134 10.84 1.18 3.55
N ASN A 135 10.64 -0.14 3.59
CA ASN A 135 11.72 -1.11 3.37
C ASN A 135 12.25 -1.03 1.95
N VAL A 136 11.33 -0.99 0.96
CA VAL A 136 11.67 -0.81 -0.46
C VAL A 136 12.43 0.49 -0.67
N TYR A 137 11.98 1.60 -0.08
CA TYR A 137 12.72 2.86 -0.11
C TYR A 137 14.16 2.73 0.41
N GLN A 138 14.35 2.06 1.56
CA GLN A 138 15.69 1.90 2.14
C GLN A 138 16.61 1.08 1.23
N ILE A 139 16.06 0.07 0.54
CA ILE A 139 16.80 -0.74 -0.43
C ILE A 139 17.13 0.09 -1.68
N LEU A 140 16.16 0.77 -2.27
CA LEU A 140 16.35 1.62 -3.46
C LEU A 140 17.41 2.70 -3.20
N SER A 141 17.31 3.39 -2.06
CA SER A 141 18.27 4.44 -1.71
C SER A 141 19.64 3.92 -1.27
N GLY A 142 19.87 2.60 -1.27
CA GLY A 142 21.15 1.97 -0.91
C GLY A 142 21.46 2.01 0.59
N ARG A 143 20.48 2.32 1.45
CA ARG A 143 20.64 2.37 2.91
C ARG A 143 20.47 1.01 3.58
N GLN A 144 19.91 0.04 2.86
CA GLN A 144 19.70 -1.30 3.34
C GLN A 144 19.93 -2.33 2.22
N ASP A 145 20.50 -3.47 2.59
CA ASP A 145 20.65 -4.60 1.69
C ASP A 145 19.30 -5.30 1.46
N PRO A 146 18.94 -5.72 0.23
CA PRO A 146 17.71 -6.43 -0.07
C PRO A 146 17.47 -7.70 0.77
N SER A 147 18.54 -8.36 1.24
CA SER A 147 18.50 -9.55 2.10
C SER A 147 18.20 -9.24 3.57
N THR A 148 18.25 -7.97 3.97
CA THR A 148 18.01 -7.55 5.35
C THR A 148 16.51 -7.57 5.66
N VAL A 149 16.10 -8.45 6.58
CA VAL A 149 14.70 -8.61 7.01
C VAL A 149 14.28 -7.59 8.10
N VAL A 150 15.24 -6.84 8.64
CA VAL A 150 15.00 -5.93 9.77
C VAL A 150 14.57 -4.55 9.27
N PHE A 151 13.29 -4.23 9.46
CA PHE A 151 12.80 -2.86 9.26
C PHE A 151 13.43 -1.89 10.25
N LYS A 152 14.03 -0.82 9.73
CA LYS A 152 14.61 0.27 10.54
C LYS A 152 13.71 1.50 10.53
N ALA A 153 13.29 1.94 11.71
CA ALA A 153 12.33 3.03 11.89
C ALA A 153 12.97 4.41 12.07
N GLY A 154 14.29 4.48 12.27
CA GLY A 154 15.02 5.72 12.54
C GLY A 154 14.95 6.72 11.38
N LYS A 155 14.97 8.02 11.69
CA LYS A 155 14.88 9.10 10.68
C LYS A 155 16.09 9.15 9.77
N GLU A 156 17.25 8.72 10.26
CA GLU A 156 18.50 8.59 9.53
C GLU A 156 18.39 7.68 8.29
N TYR A 157 17.38 6.79 8.26
CA TYR A 157 17.11 5.92 7.13
C TYR A 157 16.26 6.56 6.04
N TYR A 158 15.89 7.85 6.17
CA TYR A 158 14.98 8.52 5.25
C TYR A 158 15.40 9.97 4.95
N THR A 159 15.47 10.32 3.67
CA THR A 159 15.52 11.74 3.25
C THR A 159 14.10 12.28 3.20
N GLN A 160 13.80 13.33 3.96
CA GLN A 160 12.50 14.00 3.93
C GLN A 160 12.47 15.06 2.83
N LEU A 161 11.37 15.10 2.06
CA LEU A 161 11.18 16.11 1.02
C LEU A 161 11.36 17.51 1.61
N TYR A 162 10.68 17.80 2.72
CA TYR A 162 10.69 19.14 3.32
C TYR A 162 11.84 19.39 4.31
N SER A 163 12.97 18.70 4.16
CA SER A 163 14.21 19.08 4.82
C SER A 163 14.73 20.43 4.28
N ASN A 164 15.76 21.03 4.90
CA ASN A 164 16.24 22.39 4.62
C ASN A 164 16.82 22.62 3.20
N ASP A 165 16.63 21.69 2.27
CA ASP A 165 17.10 21.69 0.88
C ASP A 165 16.01 22.19 -0.09
N TYR A 166 15.50 23.41 0.14
CA TYR A 166 14.33 23.95 -0.57
C TYR A 166 14.54 24.13 -2.08
N LYS A 167 15.77 24.45 -2.53
CA LYS A 167 16.06 24.66 -3.95
C LYS A 167 15.89 23.37 -4.76
N ASN A 168 16.27 22.22 -4.19
CA ASN A 168 16.12 20.93 -4.86
C ASN A 168 14.66 20.44 -4.85
N ASN A 169 13.84 20.87 -3.89
CA ASN A 169 12.47 20.36 -3.75
C ASN A 169 11.54 20.72 -4.89
N SER A 170 11.62 21.94 -5.44
CA SER A 170 10.82 22.31 -6.62
C SER A 170 11.19 21.46 -7.84
N MET A 171 12.48 21.17 -8.03
CA MET A 171 12.96 20.31 -9.10
C MET A 171 12.53 18.85 -8.90
N ARG A 172 12.66 18.32 -7.68
CA ARG A 172 12.15 16.99 -7.30
C ARG A 172 10.65 16.89 -7.58
N LEU A 173 9.84 17.84 -7.08
CA LEU A 173 8.39 17.90 -7.32
C LEU A 173 8.02 18.03 -8.80
N ALA A 174 8.89 18.60 -9.63
CA ALA A 174 8.63 18.73 -11.06
C ALA A 174 9.05 17.51 -11.89
N SER A 175 9.95 16.65 -11.38
CA SER A 175 10.62 15.63 -12.20
C SER A 175 10.64 14.21 -11.62
N TYR A 176 10.24 14.02 -10.36
CA TYR A 176 10.26 12.72 -9.69
C TYR A 176 8.89 12.06 -9.77
N LEU A 177 8.85 10.73 -9.86
CA LEU A 177 7.62 9.96 -9.74
C LEU A 177 7.08 10.12 -8.32
N LYS A 178 5.85 10.61 -8.18
CA LYS A 178 5.21 10.84 -6.89
C LYS A 178 4.18 9.75 -6.62
N VAL A 179 4.44 8.92 -5.60
CA VAL A 179 3.60 7.79 -5.22
C VAL A 179 2.95 8.06 -3.86
N LEU A 180 1.61 8.00 -3.84
CA LEU A 180 0.79 8.05 -2.64
C LEU A 180 0.24 6.65 -2.34
N VAL A 181 0.47 6.14 -1.13
CA VAL A 181 -0.07 4.85 -0.69
C VAL A 181 -1.12 5.06 0.38
N VAL A 182 -2.34 4.62 0.10
CA VAL A 182 -3.52 4.79 0.94
C VAL A 182 -4.21 3.46 1.23
N ARG A 183 -5.15 3.46 2.16
CA ARG A 183 -6.00 2.32 2.51
C ARG A 183 -7.40 2.82 2.83
N HIS A 184 -8.41 2.00 2.60
CA HIS A 184 -9.78 2.25 3.02
C HIS A 184 -9.81 2.70 4.50
N PRO A 185 -10.38 3.87 4.83
CA PRO A 185 -10.31 4.41 6.19
C PRO A 185 -10.86 3.46 7.27
N LEU A 186 -11.98 2.80 7.01
CA LEU A 186 -12.55 1.84 7.97
C LEU A 186 -11.67 0.59 8.18
N GLU A 187 -11.09 0.00 7.13
CA GLU A 187 -10.11 -1.08 7.28
C GLU A 187 -8.84 -0.63 8.00
N ARG A 188 -8.41 0.61 7.75
CA ARG A 188 -7.27 1.22 8.41
C ARG A 188 -7.48 1.26 9.92
N LEU A 189 -8.67 1.68 10.38
CA LEU A 189 -9.03 1.66 11.80
C LEU A 189 -9.02 0.25 12.40
N VAL A 190 -9.50 -0.76 11.67
CA VAL A 190 -9.42 -2.16 12.12
C VAL A 190 -7.96 -2.59 12.29
N SER A 191 -7.09 -2.24 11.33
CA SER A 191 -5.64 -2.54 11.43
C SER A 191 -4.98 -1.82 12.60
N VAL A 192 -5.36 -0.57 12.90
CA VAL A 192 -4.89 0.17 14.09
C VAL A 192 -5.34 -0.55 15.35
N TYR A 193 -6.62 -0.86 15.46
CA TYR A 193 -7.19 -1.51 16.63
C TYR A 193 -6.45 -2.81 16.94
N LYS A 194 -6.31 -3.68 15.94
CA LYS A 194 -5.67 -4.99 16.09
C LYS A 194 -4.20 -4.90 16.51
N GLU A 195 -3.44 -4.00 15.90
CA GLU A 195 -2.00 -3.99 16.11
C GLU A 195 -1.53 -3.02 17.19
N GLN A 196 -2.23 -1.91 17.41
CA GLN A 196 -1.75 -0.84 18.27
C GLN A 196 -2.56 -0.71 19.56
N VAL A 197 -3.86 -1.01 19.51
CA VAL A 197 -4.78 -0.79 20.63
C VAL A 197 -4.98 -2.06 21.45
N LEU A 198 -5.15 -3.22 20.82
CA LEU A 198 -5.38 -4.48 21.55
C LEU A 198 -4.17 -4.94 22.38
N PHE A 199 -2.97 -4.81 21.81
CA PHE A 199 -1.77 -5.48 22.33
C PHE A 199 -0.56 -4.56 22.51
N ARG A 200 -0.68 -3.25 22.25
CA ARG A 200 0.45 -2.32 22.30
C ARG A 200 0.11 -1.04 23.06
N PHE A 201 1.00 -0.07 22.96
CA PHE A 201 1.09 1.12 23.80
C PHE A 201 -0.10 2.09 23.68
N LEU A 202 -0.96 1.98 22.67
CA LEU A 202 -2.13 2.86 22.53
C LEU A 202 -3.33 2.36 23.36
N GLY A 203 -3.40 1.05 23.65
CA GLY A 203 -4.47 0.45 24.44
C GLY A 203 -4.69 1.12 25.80
N PRO A 204 -3.64 1.29 26.63
CA PRO A 204 -3.76 1.93 27.94
C PRO A 204 -4.37 3.33 27.88
N SER A 205 -3.95 4.18 26.95
CA SER A 205 -4.49 5.55 26.81
C SER A 205 -5.98 5.55 26.46
N VAL A 206 -6.40 4.68 25.55
CA VAL A 206 -7.82 4.55 25.20
C VAL A 206 -8.62 4.01 26.39
N LYS A 207 -8.12 2.99 27.10
CA LYS A 207 -8.79 2.48 28.31
C LYS A 207 -8.98 3.53 29.39
N THR A 208 -7.93 4.30 29.67
CA THR A 208 -7.99 5.40 30.65
C THR A 208 -9.08 6.39 30.27
N TYR A 209 -9.12 6.81 29.01
CA TYR A 209 -10.17 7.69 28.52
C TYR A 209 -11.58 7.10 28.70
N MET A 210 -11.78 5.84 28.30
CA MET A 210 -13.09 5.19 28.41
C MET A 210 -13.55 5.00 29.86
N ASN A 211 -12.63 4.75 30.78
CA ASN A 211 -12.96 4.66 32.21
C ASN A 211 -13.31 6.02 32.82
N GLN A 212 -12.62 7.08 32.40
CA GLN A 212 -12.84 8.43 32.91
C GLN A 212 -14.09 9.08 32.34
N GLN A 213 -14.35 8.92 31.04
CA GLN A 213 -15.43 9.61 30.34
C GLN A 213 -16.75 8.82 30.33
N TYR A 214 -16.68 7.48 30.37
CA TYR A 214 -17.84 6.60 30.18
C TYR A 214 -18.00 5.56 31.29
N GLU A 215 -17.22 5.63 32.37
CA GLU A 215 -17.33 4.75 33.55
C GLU A 215 -17.30 3.24 33.22
N ARG A 216 -16.60 2.87 32.14
CA ARG A 216 -16.61 1.50 31.58
C ARG A 216 -15.93 0.44 32.45
N ASN A 217 -15.20 0.84 33.50
CA ASN A 217 -14.47 -0.05 34.42
C ASN A 217 -13.61 -1.12 33.72
N ILE A 218 -12.90 -0.74 32.65
CA ILE A 218 -12.02 -1.61 31.86
C ILE A 218 -10.70 -1.79 32.62
N THR A 219 -10.42 -3.02 33.05
CA THR A 219 -9.15 -3.36 33.71
C THR A 219 -7.98 -3.37 32.73
N LEU A 220 -6.75 -3.31 33.26
CA LEU A 220 -5.53 -3.39 32.45
C LEU A 220 -5.42 -4.72 31.71
N GLN A 221 -5.96 -5.81 32.28
CA GLN A 221 -5.92 -7.15 31.71
C GLN A 221 -7.01 -7.41 30.66
N LYS A 222 -8.14 -6.69 30.72
CA LYS A 222 -9.25 -6.88 29.75
C LYS A 222 -8.93 -6.20 28.42
N HIS A 223 -9.18 -6.87 27.29
CA HIS A 223 -9.07 -6.19 26.00
C HIS A 223 -10.16 -5.13 25.86
N ILE A 224 -9.76 -3.94 25.39
CA ILE A 224 -10.69 -2.90 24.98
C ILE A 224 -11.44 -3.36 23.74
N SER A 225 -12.73 -3.04 23.64
CA SER A 225 -13.54 -3.44 22.48
C SER A 225 -13.28 -2.52 21.28
N PHE A 226 -13.66 -2.97 20.08
CA PHE A 226 -13.56 -2.13 18.88
C PHE A 226 -14.50 -0.92 18.96
N SER A 227 -15.71 -1.12 19.52
CA SER A 227 -16.67 -0.04 19.75
C SER A 227 -16.11 1.05 20.69
N ASP A 228 -15.41 0.66 21.76
CA ASP A 228 -14.74 1.63 22.66
C ASP A 228 -13.65 2.43 21.93
N PHE A 229 -12.90 1.78 21.04
CA PHE A 229 -11.91 2.46 20.22
C PHE A 229 -12.55 3.43 19.20
N LEU A 230 -13.67 3.04 18.57
CA LEU A 230 -14.43 3.92 17.70
C LEU A 230 -15.01 5.12 18.47
N GLN A 231 -15.52 4.89 19.68
CA GLN A 231 -16.03 5.96 20.54
C GLN A 231 -14.92 6.96 20.88
N TYR A 232 -13.74 6.46 21.25
CA TYR A 232 -12.57 7.32 21.46
C TYR A 232 -12.25 8.21 20.24
N ILE A 233 -12.28 7.64 19.03
CA ILE A 233 -12.04 8.42 17.79
C ILE A 233 -13.15 9.44 17.56
N ALA A 234 -14.42 9.07 17.77
CA ALA A 234 -15.54 9.97 17.58
C ALA A 234 -15.42 11.21 18.49
N ASP A 235 -14.91 11.05 19.71
CA ASP A 235 -14.80 12.14 20.68
C ASP A 235 -13.52 12.96 20.53
N ASN A 236 -12.40 12.33 20.15
CA ASN A 236 -11.09 12.98 20.11
C ASN A 236 -10.60 13.31 18.70
N GLY A 237 -11.31 12.84 17.67
CA GLY A 237 -10.95 13.02 16.28
C GLY A 237 -9.66 12.30 15.85
N PRO A 238 -9.10 12.65 14.68
CA PRO A 238 -7.90 12.06 14.09
C PRO A 238 -6.57 12.45 14.78
N ASN A 239 -6.54 12.48 16.12
CA ASN A 239 -5.47 13.05 16.95
C ASN A 239 -4.16 12.24 17.06
N ASN A 240 -4.01 11.13 16.33
CA ASN A 240 -2.81 10.29 16.37
C ASN A 240 -2.40 9.86 14.97
N SER A 241 -1.09 9.76 14.75
CA SER A 241 -0.51 9.35 13.46
C SER A 241 -1.07 8.03 12.93
N HIS A 242 -1.45 7.07 13.79
CA HIS A 242 -1.99 5.80 13.33
C HIS A 242 -3.38 5.90 12.69
N TRP A 243 -4.20 6.89 13.07
CA TRP A 243 -5.54 7.12 12.52
C TRP A 243 -5.75 8.53 11.94
N ALA A 244 -4.71 9.34 11.79
CA ALA A 244 -4.82 10.67 11.17
C ALA A 244 -5.22 10.61 9.69
N LEU A 245 -5.69 11.73 9.14
CA LEU A 245 -6.16 11.83 7.75
C LEU A 245 -4.99 11.86 6.76
N VAL A 246 -5.23 11.49 5.49
CA VAL A 246 -4.23 11.64 4.40
C VAL A 246 -3.72 13.07 4.30
N GLU A 247 -4.60 14.04 4.53
CA GLU A 247 -4.27 15.46 4.51
C GLU A 247 -3.13 15.80 5.49
N ASP A 248 -3.11 15.17 6.67
CA ASP A 248 -2.10 15.43 7.69
C ASP A 248 -0.74 14.81 7.35
N PHE A 249 -0.76 13.71 6.60
CA PHE A 249 0.43 12.95 6.22
C PHE A 249 1.05 13.42 4.92
N CYS A 250 0.25 13.37 3.85
CA CYS A 250 0.72 13.38 2.48
C CYS A 250 0.37 14.65 1.72
N LYS A 251 -0.45 15.53 2.29
CA LYS A 251 -0.77 16.84 1.69
C LYS A 251 -1.17 16.71 0.21
N PRO A 252 -2.21 15.91 -0.10
CA PRO A 252 -2.47 15.45 -1.46
C PRO A 252 -2.99 16.57 -2.39
N CYS A 253 -3.36 17.74 -1.84
CA CYS A 253 -3.63 18.94 -2.63
C CYS A 253 -2.40 19.82 -2.87
N ASP A 254 -1.34 19.65 -2.09
CA ASP A 254 -0.08 20.37 -2.28
C ASP A 254 0.92 19.58 -3.14
N VAL A 255 0.82 18.25 -3.12
CA VAL A 255 1.65 17.34 -3.92
C VAL A 255 0.80 16.66 -4.99
N GLN A 256 1.10 16.94 -6.25
CA GLN A 256 0.42 16.34 -7.39
C GLN A 256 0.92 14.91 -7.63
N TYR A 257 0.37 13.95 -6.89
CA TYR A 257 0.74 12.55 -7.01
C TYR A 257 0.43 11.98 -8.41
N ASP A 258 1.38 11.19 -8.94
CA ASP A 258 1.26 10.56 -10.26
C ASP A 258 0.62 9.16 -10.15
N VAL A 259 0.90 8.46 -9.05
CA VAL A 259 0.40 7.11 -8.77
C VAL A 259 -0.25 7.09 -7.40
N ILE A 260 -1.49 6.62 -7.33
CA ILE A 260 -2.24 6.43 -6.07
C ILE A 260 -2.45 4.93 -5.88
N VAL A 261 -1.63 4.35 -5.02
CA VAL A 261 -1.66 2.94 -4.64
C VAL A 261 -2.75 2.72 -3.59
N HIS A 262 -3.64 1.79 -3.85
CA HIS A 262 -4.58 1.29 -2.85
C HIS A 262 -3.98 0.06 -2.18
N HIS A 263 -3.97 0.04 -0.84
CA HIS A 263 -3.48 -1.09 -0.06
C HIS A 263 -4.16 -2.41 -0.49
N GLU A 264 -5.43 -2.31 -0.85
CA GLU A 264 -6.23 -3.46 -1.21
C GLU A 264 -5.92 -4.00 -2.62
N ASP A 265 -5.22 -3.22 -3.44
CA ASP A 265 -4.78 -3.57 -4.79
C ASP A 265 -3.25 -3.77 -4.87
N LEU A 266 -2.57 -3.95 -3.72
CA LEU A 266 -1.10 -4.05 -3.65
C LEU A 266 -0.50 -5.11 -4.57
N THR A 267 -1.20 -6.21 -4.83
CA THR A 267 -0.74 -7.27 -5.75
C THR A 267 -0.65 -6.81 -7.19
N THR A 268 -1.35 -5.74 -7.56
CA THR A 268 -1.32 -5.14 -8.90
C THR A 268 -0.52 -3.85 -8.88
N ASP A 269 -0.80 -2.97 -7.91
CA ASP A 269 -0.21 -1.63 -7.85
C ASP A 269 1.29 -1.68 -7.53
N ALA A 270 1.73 -2.48 -6.56
CA ALA A 270 3.13 -2.50 -6.18
C ALA A 270 4.05 -3.02 -7.30
N PRO A 271 3.73 -4.13 -8.01
CA PRO A 271 4.50 -4.54 -9.18
C PRO A 271 4.61 -3.49 -10.28
N ASN A 272 3.53 -2.76 -10.57
CA ASN A 272 3.56 -1.71 -11.59
C ASN A 272 4.41 -0.52 -11.16
N VAL A 273 4.35 -0.10 -9.89
CA VAL A 273 5.28 0.92 -9.36
C VAL A 273 6.73 0.45 -9.47
N MET A 274 7.02 -0.82 -9.17
CA MET A 274 8.38 -1.36 -9.32
C MET A 274 8.85 -1.36 -10.79
N ARG A 275 7.98 -1.67 -11.76
CA ARG A 275 8.29 -1.56 -13.20
C ARG A 275 8.62 -0.14 -13.63
N LEU A 276 7.84 0.85 -13.16
CA LEU A 276 8.13 2.26 -13.43
C LEU A 276 9.52 2.65 -12.92
N LEU A 277 9.92 2.14 -11.77
CA LEU A 277 11.21 2.42 -11.12
C LEU A 277 12.38 1.55 -11.63
N GLY A 278 12.12 0.57 -12.51
CA GLY A 278 13.13 -0.42 -12.92
C GLY A 278 13.63 -1.31 -11.76
N ALA A 279 12.77 -1.57 -10.78
CA ALA A 279 13.07 -2.24 -9.52
C ALA A 279 12.24 -3.52 -9.29
N GLU A 280 11.90 -4.24 -10.36
CA GLU A 280 11.03 -5.43 -10.33
C GLU A 280 11.55 -6.54 -9.40
N HIS A 281 12.86 -6.61 -9.17
CA HIS A 281 13.48 -7.52 -8.20
C HIS A 281 13.01 -7.30 -6.75
N LEU A 282 12.42 -6.14 -6.43
CA LEU A 282 11.88 -5.82 -5.10
C LEU A 282 10.40 -6.17 -4.92
N ILE A 283 9.73 -6.73 -5.93
CA ILE A 283 8.31 -7.11 -5.83
C ILE A 283 8.06 -8.07 -4.66
N ALA A 284 9.00 -8.98 -4.39
CA ALA A 284 8.91 -9.95 -3.29
C ALA A 284 8.88 -9.31 -1.89
N GLN A 285 9.17 -8.02 -1.76
CA GLN A 285 9.08 -7.28 -0.50
C GLN A 285 7.64 -6.95 -0.09
N PHE A 286 6.68 -7.11 -1.00
CA PHE A 286 5.26 -6.92 -0.73
C PHE A 286 4.59 -8.26 -0.46
N PRO A 287 3.75 -8.36 0.59
CA PRO A 287 2.98 -9.57 0.81
C PRO A 287 2.01 -9.77 -0.37
N SER A 288 1.77 -11.02 -0.74
CA SER A 288 0.57 -11.37 -1.52
C SER A 288 -0.65 -10.81 -0.79
N SER A 289 -1.47 -9.99 -1.47
CA SER A 289 -2.48 -9.15 -0.82
C SER A 289 -3.35 -9.96 0.14
N HIS A 290 -3.65 -9.39 1.30
CA HIS A 290 -4.59 -9.99 2.25
C HIS A 290 -5.97 -10.27 1.62
N ARG A 291 -6.36 -9.52 0.58
CA ARG A 291 -7.58 -9.79 -0.21
C ARG A 291 -7.58 -11.13 -0.91
N ALA A 292 -6.45 -11.67 -1.37
CA ALA A 292 -6.44 -13.01 -1.96
C ALA A 292 -6.89 -14.05 -0.92
N ILE A 293 -6.52 -13.87 0.34
CA ILE A 293 -6.91 -14.73 1.47
C ILE A 293 -8.34 -14.42 1.96
N GLU A 294 -8.76 -13.15 1.93
CA GLU A 294 -10.11 -12.73 2.33
C GLU A 294 -11.18 -12.98 1.26
N SER A 295 -10.81 -13.10 -0.03
CA SER A 295 -11.73 -13.46 -1.12
C SER A 295 -12.31 -14.88 -0.99
N TYR A 296 -11.65 -15.74 -0.20
CA TYR A 296 -12.17 -17.06 0.20
C TYR A 296 -13.11 -16.99 1.41
N ARG A 297 -13.30 -15.81 2.02
CA ARG A 297 -14.22 -15.62 3.14
C ARG A 297 -15.49 -14.95 2.62
N ASN A 298 -16.63 -15.43 3.11
CA ASN A 298 -17.95 -14.86 2.78
C ASN A 298 -18.18 -13.46 3.37
N GLU A 299 -17.28 -12.98 4.23
CA GLU A 299 -17.43 -11.73 4.98
C GLU A 299 -16.15 -10.88 4.87
N THR A 300 -16.31 -9.61 4.51
CA THR A 300 -15.21 -8.63 4.45
C THR A 300 -14.74 -8.22 5.85
N LEU A 301 -13.52 -7.66 5.95
CA LEU A 301 -13.00 -7.16 7.22
C LEU A 301 -13.90 -6.06 7.82
N ILE A 302 -14.48 -5.21 6.98
CA ILE A 302 -15.41 -4.16 7.41
C ILE A 302 -16.68 -4.79 7.97
N GLN A 303 -17.33 -5.69 7.23
CA GLN A 303 -18.53 -6.38 7.71
C GLN A 303 -18.28 -7.05 9.07
N LYS A 304 -17.18 -7.79 9.20
CA LYS A 304 -16.82 -8.51 10.43
C LYS A 304 -16.68 -7.63 11.67
N TYR A 305 -16.06 -6.47 11.53
CA TYR A 305 -15.75 -5.60 12.68
C TYR A 305 -16.82 -4.56 12.94
N TYR A 306 -17.59 -4.18 11.93
CA TYR A 306 -18.62 -3.16 12.04
C TYR A 306 -20.04 -3.74 12.21
N SER A 307 -20.24 -5.05 12.01
CA SER A 307 -21.50 -5.73 12.32
C SER A 307 -21.82 -5.61 13.82
N GLY A 308 -22.80 -4.78 14.17
CA GLY A 308 -23.21 -4.54 15.56
C GLY A 308 -22.60 -3.32 16.22
N ILE A 309 -21.85 -2.49 15.50
CA ILE A 309 -21.50 -1.14 15.97
C ILE A 309 -22.76 -0.27 15.91
N ASP A 310 -22.96 0.54 16.96
CA ASP A 310 -24.05 1.51 17.02
C ASP A 310 -24.03 2.44 15.80
N ARG A 311 -25.22 2.68 15.21
CA ARG A 311 -25.32 3.43 13.95
C ARG A 311 -24.91 4.89 14.09
N GLU A 312 -25.22 5.52 15.22
CA GLU A 312 -24.84 6.91 15.47
C GLU A 312 -23.34 7.03 15.70
N LEU A 313 -22.75 6.09 16.44
CA LEU A 313 -21.29 6.03 16.59
C LEU A 313 -20.60 5.86 15.23
N LEU A 314 -21.07 4.91 14.40
CA LEU A 314 -20.50 4.66 13.09
C LEU A 314 -20.64 5.88 12.17
N LYS A 315 -21.78 6.56 12.22
CA LYS A 315 -22.00 7.81 11.49
C LYS A 315 -21.02 8.90 11.92
N LYS A 316 -20.81 9.11 13.23
CA LYS A 316 -19.83 10.08 13.76
C LYS A 316 -18.41 9.77 13.27
N VAL A 317 -18.01 8.49 13.32
CA VAL A 317 -16.70 8.07 12.82
C VAL A 317 -16.60 8.28 11.31
N TRP A 318 -17.62 7.89 10.55
CA TRP A 318 -17.62 8.07 9.10
C TRP A 318 -17.58 9.55 8.72
N ASP A 319 -18.25 10.42 9.45
CA ASP A 319 -18.24 11.87 9.22
C ASP A 319 -16.83 12.47 9.30
N ILE A 320 -15.91 11.87 10.07
CA ILE A 320 -14.48 12.26 10.13
C ILE A 320 -13.74 11.88 8.85
N TYR A 321 -14.02 10.70 8.27
CA TYR A 321 -13.22 10.11 7.18
C TYR A 321 -13.88 10.16 5.79
N LYS A 322 -15.17 10.47 5.70
CA LYS A 322 -15.95 10.41 4.45
C LYS A 322 -15.39 11.29 3.35
N GLU A 323 -14.80 12.43 3.72
CA GLU A 323 -14.21 13.35 2.74
C GLU A 323 -12.97 12.71 2.09
N GLU A 324 -12.04 12.15 2.89
CA GLU A 324 -10.87 11.45 2.35
C GLU A 324 -11.25 10.19 1.58
N ALA A 325 -12.25 9.45 2.07
CA ALA A 325 -12.76 8.30 1.35
C ALA A 325 -13.21 8.68 -0.06
N SER A 326 -13.99 9.75 -0.19
CA SER A 326 -14.56 10.20 -1.47
C SER A 326 -13.49 10.49 -2.53
N PHE A 327 -12.51 11.35 -2.23
CA PHE A 327 -11.51 11.75 -3.22
C PHE A 327 -10.44 10.68 -3.47
N LEU A 328 -10.29 9.71 -2.56
CA LEU A 328 -9.48 8.49 -2.80
C LEU A 328 -10.29 7.40 -3.51
N GLY A 329 -11.61 7.57 -3.64
CA GLY A 329 -12.45 6.63 -4.37
C GLY A 329 -12.93 5.42 -3.57
N TYR A 330 -12.93 5.51 -2.25
CA TYR A 330 -13.57 4.57 -1.35
C TYR A 330 -15.03 4.94 -1.14
N LYS A 331 -15.85 3.94 -0.83
CA LYS A 331 -17.27 4.10 -0.48
C LYS A 331 -17.50 3.55 0.91
N LEU A 332 -18.66 3.87 1.49
CA LEU A 332 -19.07 3.22 2.73
C LEU A 332 -19.54 1.81 2.39
N ASP A 333 -18.67 0.83 2.58
CA ASP A 333 -18.93 -0.59 2.27
C ASP A 333 -19.35 -1.35 3.54
N LEU A 334 -20.55 -1.05 4.06
CA LEU A 334 -21.14 -1.65 5.28
C LEU A 334 -22.26 -2.64 4.99
#